data_AF-A0A8I0GV80-F1
#
_entry.id   AF-A0A8I0GV80-F1
#
_cell.length_a   1.000
_cell.length_b   1.000
_cell.length_c   1.000
_cell.angle_alpha   90.00
_cell.angle_beta   90.00
_cell.angle_gamma   90.00
#
_symmetry.space_group_name_H-M   'P 1'
#
loop_
_entity.id
_entity.type
_entity.pdbx_description
1 polymer ?
#
loop_
_entity_poly.entity_id
_entity_poly.type
_entity_poly.pdbx_seq_one_letter_code
_entity_poly.pdbx_strand_id
1 'polypeptide(L)'
;MSTIPLKRPEAAASGVQTEFDPIELEILWKRLISVVDEAAAAFVRTCFSTLVRDGNDFAIVLTDAEGRSLAQSTMSLPGFIGCLPASVRHFLDRFPADTIKPGDVFITNDPWKGSGHVHDVTTATPIFHDGKLVAFAAVVSHLPDIGGKLRSNSSREIYEEGLQIPVMKFLDGGETNEVLVELIRQNVRVPEQGLGDIWAQIAGCRTMGERLQGLLKTVDLQSLGAEVRRRSERAMRDAIGRIPDGTYRSSVQHDGFDDPITIECALTVKGDEIEIDYAGTSPQMPHALNVVPIYTFAYTVYGLKVLLCPDVPNNEGSFLPIRTSAPAGSLLNPHYPAASGGRSAIGHLLPTAVFKALADVLPDRVWAGGSPNSSVTMSGDYGGKTFAVVNFLNAGQGATARRAGYSAMSFPANLGNTPIEMMEMLAPIRVFRREIRRGSGGAGRHPGGSGISFEFEILSDAPDVMASFLMTQLKSAPLGLAGGSAGKPGRLVVNGEVVDPGLPRILRAGDRVLMETAGGGGHGIAA
;
A
#
# COMPACT_ATOMS: atom_id res chain seq x y z
N MET A 1 22.69 7.52 7.54
CA MET A 1 21.59 8.49 7.34
C MET A 1 21.14 8.38 5.89
N SER A 2 20.10 7.60 5.61
CA SER A 2 19.48 7.57 4.27
C SER A 2 18.16 8.33 4.38
N THR A 3 18.25 9.66 4.37
CA THR A 3 17.09 10.48 3.99
C THR A 3 16.86 10.18 2.52
N ILE A 4 15.67 9.70 2.13
CA ILE A 4 15.25 9.77 0.72
C ILE A 4 15.01 11.27 0.48
N PRO A 5 15.94 12.01 -0.16
CA PRO A 5 15.72 13.43 -0.36
C PRO A 5 14.82 13.51 -1.59
N LEU A 6 13.60 14.02 -1.44
CA LEU A 6 12.96 14.69 -2.56
C LEU A 6 13.88 15.86 -2.90
N LYS A 7 14.72 15.67 -3.93
CA LYS A 7 15.74 16.63 -4.34
C LYS A 7 15.00 17.91 -4.72
N ARG A 8 15.25 19.00 -3.98
CA ARG A 8 14.68 20.32 -4.27
C ARG A 8 15.23 20.76 -5.63
N PRO A 9 14.41 21.04 -6.66
CA PRO A 9 14.93 21.55 -7.91
C PRO A 9 15.49 22.96 -7.67
N GLU A 10 16.66 23.26 -8.25
CA GLU A 10 17.04 24.65 -8.47
C GLU A 10 15.97 25.30 -9.36
N ALA A 11 15.56 26.51 -9.01
CA ALA A 11 14.55 27.26 -9.74
C ALA A 11 15.09 27.61 -11.14
N ALA A 12 14.81 26.74 -12.12
CA ALA A 12 14.99 27.07 -13.52
C ALA A 12 13.95 28.14 -13.88
N ALA A 13 14.42 29.37 -14.04
CA ALA A 13 13.63 30.45 -14.61
C ALA A 13 13.46 30.19 -16.11
N SER A 14 12.42 29.45 -16.49
CA SER A 14 11.89 29.44 -17.86
C SER A 14 10.50 30.05 -17.85
N GLY A 15 10.44 31.33 -18.20
CA GLY A 15 9.22 32.11 -18.26
C GLY A 15 8.28 31.62 -19.37
N VAL A 16 7.19 30.99 -18.96
CA VAL A 16 5.81 31.32 -19.37
C VAL A 16 4.96 31.03 -18.14
N GLN A 17 4.60 32.06 -17.36
CA GLN A 17 3.52 31.93 -16.38
C GLN A 17 2.20 31.95 -17.17
N THR A 18 1.71 30.79 -17.58
CA THR A 18 0.29 30.64 -17.89
C THR A 18 -0.44 30.68 -16.56
N GLU A 19 -0.96 31.84 -16.21
CA GLU A 19 -1.86 31.99 -15.09
C GLU A 19 -3.17 31.28 -15.47
N PHE A 20 -3.36 30.06 -14.96
CA PHE A 20 -4.61 29.32 -15.16
C PHE A 20 -5.73 30.02 -14.38
N ASP A 21 -6.84 30.30 -15.07
CA ASP A 21 -8.07 30.69 -14.38
C ASP A 21 -8.50 29.57 -13.41
N PRO A 22 -9.01 29.89 -12.20
CA PRO A 22 -9.38 28.87 -11.22
C PRO A 22 -10.41 27.83 -11.72
N ILE A 23 -11.34 28.23 -12.59
CA ILE A 23 -12.34 27.32 -13.16
C ILE A 23 -11.66 26.39 -14.17
N GLU A 24 -10.82 26.95 -15.04
CA GLU A 24 -10.03 26.17 -15.99
C GLU A 24 -9.15 25.13 -15.28
N LEU A 25 -8.40 25.55 -14.26
CA LEU A 25 -7.52 24.68 -13.50
C LEU A 25 -8.28 23.51 -12.86
N GLU A 26 -9.43 23.77 -12.24
CA GLU A 26 -10.24 22.72 -11.61
C GLU A 26 -10.75 21.72 -12.66
N ILE A 27 -11.21 22.21 -13.82
CA ILE A 27 -11.64 21.35 -14.93
C ILE A 27 -10.49 20.48 -15.42
N LEU A 28 -9.31 21.07 -15.68
CA LEU A 28 -8.15 20.35 -16.19
C LEU A 28 -7.63 19.34 -15.17
N TRP A 29 -7.61 19.68 -13.89
CA TRP A 29 -7.19 18.77 -12.82
C TRP A 29 -8.16 17.60 -12.67
N LYS A 30 -9.48 17.84 -12.70
CA LYS A 30 -10.48 16.76 -12.71
C LYS A 30 -10.36 15.86 -13.95
N ARG A 31 -10.05 16.43 -15.11
CA ARG A 31 -9.76 15.65 -16.33
C ARG A 31 -8.52 14.78 -16.18
N LEU A 32 -7.44 15.28 -15.57
CA LEU A 32 -6.26 14.45 -15.26
C LEU A 32 -6.64 13.26 -14.37
N ILE A 33 -7.41 13.49 -13.31
CA ILE A 33 -7.86 12.42 -12.40
C ILE A 33 -8.73 11.40 -13.17
N SER A 34 -9.66 11.88 -14.00
CA SER A 34 -10.51 11.03 -14.85
C SER A 34 -9.70 10.14 -15.79
N VAL A 35 -8.63 10.65 -16.39
CA VAL A 35 -7.72 9.86 -17.25
C VAL A 35 -7.10 8.69 -16.46
N VAL A 36 -6.69 8.93 -15.22
CA VAL A 36 -6.09 7.88 -14.37
C VAL A 36 -7.16 6.90 -13.87
N ASP A 37 -8.38 7.36 -13.57
CA ASP A 37 -9.48 6.51 -13.15
C ASP A 37 -10.02 5.62 -14.28
N GLU A 38 -10.05 6.11 -15.52
CA GLU A 38 -10.37 5.27 -16.69
C GLU A 38 -9.33 4.16 -16.89
N ALA A 39 -8.04 4.46 -16.69
CA ALA A 39 -6.98 3.46 -16.74
C ALA A 39 -7.12 2.41 -15.62
N ALA A 40 -7.51 2.83 -14.42
CA ALA A 40 -7.81 1.92 -13.30
C ALA A 40 -9.00 1.01 -13.62
N ALA A 41 -10.07 1.57 -14.18
CA ALA A 41 -11.23 0.78 -14.60
C ALA A 41 -10.87 -0.23 -15.70
N ALA A 42 -10.01 0.14 -16.64
CA ALA A 42 -9.51 -0.79 -17.66
C ALA A 42 -8.68 -1.91 -17.04
N PHE A 43 -7.72 -1.56 -16.17
CA PHE A 43 -6.85 -2.52 -15.49
C PHE A 43 -7.63 -3.54 -14.65
N VAL A 44 -8.56 -3.09 -13.82
CA VAL A 44 -9.40 -3.97 -12.98
C VAL A 44 -10.24 -4.93 -13.83
N ARG A 45 -10.70 -4.51 -15.00
CA ARG A 45 -11.51 -5.36 -15.91
C ARG A 45 -10.69 -6.39 -16.68
N THR A 46 -9.38 -6.16 -16.85
CA THR A 46 -8.50 -7.03 -17.65
C THR A 46 -7.57 -7.88 -16.80
N CYS A 47 -7.45 -7.60 -15.49
CA CYS A 47 -6.67 -8.43 -14.57
C CYS A 47 -7.28 -9.82 -14.36
N PHE A 48 -6.43 -10.79 -14.03
CA PHE A 48 -6.76 -12.21 -13.94
C PHE A 48 -6.92 -12.64 -12.48
N SER A 49 -6.14 -12.06 -11.56
CA SER A 49 -6.21 -12.43 -10.15
C SER A 49 -7.32 -11.70 -9.39
N THR A 50 -7.85 -12.35 -8.35
CA THR A 50 -8.84 -11.76 -7.44
C THR A 50 -8.26 -10.63 -6.59
N LEU A 51 -6.94 -10.59 -6.41
CA LEU A 51 -6.24 -9.55 -5.65
C LEU A 51 -6.53 -8.16 -6.21
N VAL A 52 -6.47 -8.02 -7.53
CA VAL A 52 -6.79 -6.77 -8.22
C VAL A 52 -8.29 -6.66 -8.46
N ARG A 53 -8.90 -7.68 -9.06
CA ARG A 53 -10.29 -7.63 -9.54
C ARG A 53 -11.31 -7.40 -8.43
N ASP A 54 -11.14 -8.12 -7.32
CA ASP A 54 -12.09 -8.13 -6.20
C ASP A 54 -11.49 -7.43 -4.97
N GLY A 55 -10.18 -7.54 -4.77
CA GLY A 55 -9.45 -6.98 -3.64
C GLY A 55 -9.01 -5.53 -3.81
N ASN A 56 -8.95 -4.99 -5.04
CA ASN A 56 -8.41 -3.67 -5.34
C ASN A 56 -6.99 -3.43 -4.79
N ASP A 57 -6.13 -4.46 -4.75
CA ASP A 57 -4.74 -4.34 -4.30
C ASP A 57 -3.82 -3.82 -5.43
N PHE A 58 -4.00 -2.54 -5.77
CA PHE A 58 -3.21 -1.88 -6.80
C PHE A 58 -3.15 -0.35 -6.60
N ALA A 59 -2.27 0.28 -7.37
CA ALA A 59 -2.33 1.71 -7.61
C ALA A 59 -1.89 2.09 -9.02
N ILE A 60 -2.41 3.23 -9.47
CA ILE A 60 -2.10 3.80 -10.78
C ILE A 60 -1.81 5.29 -10.59
N VAL A 61 -0.68 5.73 -11.15
CA VAL A 61 -0.20 7.11 -11.08
C VAL A 61 0.21 7.60 -12.46
N LEU A 62 -0.15 8.85 -12.76
CA LEU A 62 0.41 9.63 -13.85
C LEU A 62 1.51 10.54 -13.29
N THR A 63 2.71 10.49 -13.86
CA THR A 63 3.79 11.43 -13.55
C THR A 63 4.11 12.30 -14.75
N ASP A 64 4.79 13.42 -14.54
CA ASP A 64 5.48 14.12 -15.64
C ASP A 64 6.73 13.36 -16.11
N ALA A 65 7.42 13.93 -17.10
CA ALA A 65 8.63 13.37 -17.70
C ALA A 65 9.80 13.20 -16.69
N GLU A 66 9.79 13.93 -15.58
CA GLU A 66 10.77 13.82 -14.51
C GLU A 66 10.37 12.84 -13.39
N GLY A 67 9.24 12.13 -13.55
CA GLY A 67 8.74 11.19 -12.56
C GLY A 67 8.09 11.86 -11.35
N ARG A 68 7.64 13.11 -11.45
CA ARG A 68 6.90 13.81 -10.39
C ARG A 68 5.41 13.52 -10.52
N SER A 69 4.77 13.10 -9.43
CA SER A 69 3.34 12.72 -9.44
C SER A 69 2.44 13.89 -9.80
N LEU A 70 1.53 13.68 -10.75
CA LEU A 70 0.52 14.64 -11.19
C LEU A 70 -0.88 14.27 -10.71
N ALA A 71 -1.25 13.00 -10.85
CA ALA A 71 -2.53 12.47 -10.45
C ALA A 71 -2.39 10.98 -10.11
N GLN A 72 -3.28 10.52 -9.24
CA GLN A 72 -3.40 9.12 -8.84
C GLN A 72 -4.87 8.73 -8.95
N SER A 73 -5.14 7.48 -9.32
CA SER A 73 -6.52 6.98 -9.33
C SER A 73 -7.13 7.03 -7.93
N THR A 74 -8.41 7.40 -7.87
CA THR A 74 -9.23 7.41 -6.66
C THR A 74 -9.44 6.01 -6.05
N MET A 75 -9.24 4.96 -6.85
CA MET A 75 -9.28 3.56 -6.41
C MET A 75 -7.95 3.05 -5.86
N SER A 76 -6.85 3.78 -6.10
CA SER A 76 -5.52 3.34 -5.73
C SER A 76 -5.37 3.17 -4.22
N LEU A 77 -4.63 2.14 -3.84
CA LEU A 77 -4.16 2.00 -2.47
C LEU A 77 -3.33 3.22 -2.05
N PRO A 78 -3.62 3.80 -0.87
CA PRO A 78 -2.97 5.06 -0.48
C PRO A 78 -1.47 4.93 -0.25
N GLY A 79 -0.99 3.75 0.13
CA GLY A 79 0.42 3.47 0.36
C GLY A 79 1.36 3.71 -0.82
N PHE A 80 0.82 3.76 -2.04
CA PHE A 80 1.64 3.94 -3.24
C PHE A 80 1.79 5.40 -3.68
N ILE A 81 1.20 6.35 -2.94
CA ILE A 81 1.30 7.81 -3.18
C ILE A 81 2.75 8.30 -3.29
N GLY A 82 3.66 7.69 -2.52
CA GLY A 82 5.08 7.99 -2.53
C GLY A 82 5.92 7.00 -3.32
N CYS A 83 5.52 5.72 -3.33
CA CYS A 83 6.33 4.64 -3.93
C CYS A 83 6.37 4.72 -5.46
N LEU A 84 5.22 4.81 -6.13
CA LEU A 84 5.14 4.77 -7.60
C LEU A 84 5.95 5.89 -8.28
N PRO A 85 5.84 7.17 -7.87
CA PRO A 85 6.66 8.24 -8.43
C PRO A 85 8.16 8.02 -8.21
N ALA A 86 8.54 7.49 -7.03
CA ALA A 86 9.92 7.13 -6.76
C ALA A 86 10.41 5.97 -7.64
N SER A 87 9.57 4.95 -7.91
CA SER A 87 9.89 3.89 -8.87
C SER A 87 10.10 4.42 -10.28
N VAL A 88 9.28 5.38 -10.74
CA VAL A 88 9.51 6.06 -12.04
C VAL A 88 10.86 6.75 -12.07
N ARG A 89 11.26 7.44 -11.00
CA ARG A 89 12.59 8.04 -10.90
C ARG A 89 13.71 7.01 -10.91
N HIS A 90 13.54 5.86 -10.27
CA HIS A 90 14.50 4.76 -10.36
C HIS A 90 14.62 4.15 -11.76
N PHE A 91 13.52 4.12 -12.53
CA PHE A 91 13.58 3.78 -13.95
C PHE A 91 14.38 4.82 -14.73
N LEU A 92 14.14 6.11 -14.50
CA LEU A 92 14.88 7.22 -15.13
C LEU A 92 16.37 7.23 -14.78
N ASP A 93 16.73 6.91 -13.53
CA ASP A 93 18.13 6.78 -13.09
C ASP A 93 18.87 5.69 -13.87
N ARG A 94 18.17 4.60 -14.21
CA ARG A 94 18.74 3.46 -14.96
C ARG A 94 18.69 3.65 -16.48
N PHE A 95 17.63 4.30 -16.96
CA PHE A 95 17.32 4.57 -18.36
C PHE A 95 17.07 6.07 -18.52
N PRO A 96 18.13 6.86 -18.75
CA PRO A 96 18.00 8.31 -18.92
C PRO A 96 17.00 8.67 -20.02
N ALA A 97 16.28 9.79 -19.84
CA ALA A 97 15.14 10.17 -20.68
C ALA A 97 15.42 10.22 -22.19
N ASP A 98 16.65 10.58 -22.59
CA ASP A 98 17.12 10.63 -23.98
C ASP A 98 17.34 9.25 -24.61
N THR A 99 17.40 8.18 -23.80
CA THR A 99 17.52 6.78 -24.24
C THR A 99 16.17 6.06 -24.36
N ILE A 100 15.09 6.69 -23.87
CA ILE A 100 13.75 6.11 -23.83
C ILE A 100 13.07 6.31 -25.19
N LYS A 101 12.45 5.26 -25.72
CA LYS A 101 11.73 5.28 -27.00
C LYS A 101 10.25 4.90 -26.83
N PRO A 102 9.36 5.35 -27.73
CA PRO A 102 7.98 4.87 -27.77
C PRO A 102 7.92 3.34 -27.81
N GLY A 103 7.00 2.75 -27.05
CA GLY A 103 6.83 1.30 -26.95
C GLY A 103 7.66 0.63 -25.85
N ASP A 104 8.59 1.34 -25.21
CA ASP A 104 9.27 0.83 -24.01
C ASP A 104 8.27 0.58 -22.86
N VAL A 105 8.52 -0.45 -22.06
CA VAL A 105 7.84 -0.68 -20.78
C VAL A 105 8.88 -1.13 -19.77
N PHE A 106 8.95 -0.44 -18.65
CA PHE A 106 9.84 -0.79 -17.54
C PHE A 106 9.13 -1.63 -16.49
N ILE A 107 9.88 -2.47 -15.79
CA ILE A 107 9.36 -3.38 -14.76
C ILE A 107 10.36 -3.55 -13.60
N THR A 108 9.84 -3.69 -12.39
CA THR A 108 10.60 -4.15 -11.21
C THR A 108 9.66 -4.63 -10.10
N ASN A 109 10.15 -5.46 -9.19
CA ASN A 109 9.56 -5.70 -7.87
C ASN A 109 10.59 -5.55 -6.74
N ASP A 110 11.72 -4.88 -7.01
CA ASP A 110 12.76 -4.60 -6.02
C ASP A 110 12.13 -3.83 -4.84
N PRO A 111 12.14 -4.35 -3.59
CA PRO A 111 11.49 -3.68 -2.48
C PRO A 111 11.98 -2.25 -2.24
N TRP A 112 13.29 -2.00 -2.37
CA TRP A 112 13.87 -0.68 -2.09
C TRP A 112 13.56 0.36 -3.18
N LYS A 113 13.28 -0.10 -4.41
CA LYS A 113 13.02 0.78 -5.57
C LYS A 113 11.56 0.74 -6.05
N GLY A 114 10.80 -0.23 -5.58
CA GLY A 114 9.40 -0.48 -5.88
C GLY A 114 8.52 -0.06 -4.73
N SER A 115 7.63 -0.96 -4.32
CA SER A 115 6.65 -0.64 -3.28
C SER A 115 6.97 -1.17 -1.90
N GLY A 116 8.01 -1.99 -1.73
CA GLY A 116 8.50 -2.45 -0.44
C GLY A 116 8.46 -3.94 -0.16
N HIS A 117 7.94 -4.78 -1.07
CA HIS A 117 8.12 -6.24 -1.08
C HIS A 117 8.08 -6.78 -2.51
N VAL A 118 8.50 -8.03 -2.69
CA VAL A 118 8.60 -8.67 -4.02
C VAL A 118 7.26 -9.05 -4.65
N HIS A 119 6.18 -9.15 -3.88
CA HIS A 119 4.88 -9.53 -4.45
C HIS A 119 4.22 -8.42 -5.27
N ASP A 120 4.62 -7.17 -5.05
CA ASP A 120 4.11 -6.05 -5.81
C ASP A 120 5.02 -5.81 -7.03
N VAL A 121 4.49 -6.07 -8.22
CA VAL A 121 5.19 -5.77 -9.47
C VAL A 121 4.77 -4.40 -9.95
N THR A 122 5.76 -3.54 -10.19
CA THR A 122 5.56 -2.19 -10.73
C THR A 122 5.96 -2.16 -12.19
N THR A 123 5.09 -1.60 -13.03
CA THR A 123 5.39 -1.28 -14.44
C THR A 123 5.24 0.21 -14.71
N ALA A 124 6.03 0.73 -15.65
CA ALA A 124 5.93 2.11 -16.11
C ALA A 124 6.07 2.19 -17.63
N THR A 125 5.17 2.92 -18.28
CA THR A 125 5.16 3.15 -19.72
C THR A 125 5.35 4.65 -20.01
N PRO A 126 6.37 5.05 -20.78
CA PRO A 126 6.56 6.42 -21.20
C PRO A 126 5.46 6.85 -22.17
N ILE A 127 4.99 8.09 -22.01
CA ILE A 127 3.98 8.70 -22.87
C ILE A 127 4.65 9.80 -23.69
N PHE A 128 4.48 9.73 -25.00
CA PHE A 128 5.02 10.70 -25.95
C PHE A 128 3.92 11.59 -26.54
N HIS A 129 4.28 12.83 -26.86
CA HIS A 129 3.48 13.78 -27.61
C HIS A 129 4.40 14.56 -28.56
N ASP A 130 4.06 14.61 -29.85
CA ASP A 130 4.87 15.24 -30.90
C ASP A 130 6.36 14.84 -30.85
N GLY A 131 6.62 13.54 -30.64
CA GLY A 131 7.96 12.98 -30.57
C GLY A 131 8.74 13.26 -29.28
N LYS A 132 8.14 13.94 -28.29
CA LYS A 132 8.77 14.25 -27.00
C LYS A 132 8.17 13.41 -25.88
N LEU A 133 9.02 12.95 -24.95
CA LEU A 133 8.58 12.33 -23.70
C LEU A 133 7.93 13.41 -22.83
N VAL A 134 6.67 13.22 -22.45
CA VAL A 134 5.91 14.21 -21.65
C VAL A 134 5.47 13.68 -20.29
N ALA A 135 5.35 12.37 -20.14
CA ALA A 135 4.80 11.76 -18.92
C ALA A 135 5.17 10.27 -18.81
N PHE A 136 4.89 9.67 -17.66
CA PHE A 136 4.81 8.23 -17.49
C PHE A 136 3.46 7.81 -16.91
N ALA A 137 2.90 6.74 -17.44
CA ALA A 137 1.86 5.97 -16.76
C ALA A 137 2.54 4.86 -15.96
N ALA A 138 2.26 4.80 -14.66
CA ALA A 138 2.83 3.78 -13.78
C ALA A 138 1.73 3.03 -13.03
N VAL A 139 1.88 1.71 -12.94
CA VAL A 139 0.96 0.81 -12.25
C VAL A 139 1.76 -0.10 -11.35
N VAL A 140 1.23 -0.36 -10.15
CA VAL A 140 1.70 -1.43 -9.27
C VAL A 140 0.52 -2.27 -8.85
N SER A 141 0.70 -3.58 -8.79
CA SER A 141 -0.28 -4.47 -8.18
C SER A 141 0.39 -5.66 -7.52
N HIS A 142 -0.31 -6.21 -6.52
CA HIS A 142 0.10 -7.45 -5.88
C HIS A 142 -0.20 -8.63 -6.81
N LEU A 143 0.81 -9.43 -7.12
CA LEU A 143 0.64 -10.68 -7.87
C LEU A 143 0.24 -11.83 -6.92
N PRO A 144 -0.56 -12.80 -7.39
CA PRO A 144 -1.00 -13.92 -6.55
C PRO A 144 0.15 -14.80 -6.04
N ASP A 145 1.25 -14.86 -6.80
CA ASP A 145 2.45 -15.63 -6.48
C ASP A 145 3.68 -15.01 -7.13
N ILE A 146 4.83 -15.11 -6.45
CA ILE A 146 6.15 -14.69 -6.97
C ILE A 146 7.20 -15.80 -6.77
N GLY A 147 6.77 -17.04 -6.57
CA GLY A 147 7.66 -18.15 -6.23
C GLY A 147 8.10 -18.16 -4.77
N GLY A 148 9.30 -18.68 -4.51
CA GLY A 148 9.89 -18.72 -3.17
C GLY A 148 9.11 -19.56 -2.16
N LYS A 149 9.38 -19.34 -0.86
CA LYS A 149 8.53 -19.86 0.22
C LYS A 149 7.15 -19.21 0.13
N LEU A 150 6.11 -19.91 0.61
CA LEU A 150 4.78 -19.30 0.71
C LEU A 150 4.88 -18.05 1.59
N ARG A 151 4.32 -16.93 1.10
CA ARG A 151 4.38 -15.63 1.77
C ARG A 151 3.99 -15.75 3.24
N SER A 152 4.96 -15.50 4.12
CA SER A 152 4.80 -15.61 5.57
C SER A 152 5.75 -14.64 6.28
N ASN A 153 5.49 -14.36 7.56
CA ASN A 153 6.40 -13.54 8.37
C ASN A 153 7.71 -14.27 8.72
N SER A 154 7.82 -15.57 8.44
CA SER A 154 8.95 -16.42 8.82
C SER A 154 10.15 -16.38 7.89
N SER A 155 10.02 -15.73 6.72
CA SER A 155 11.16 -15.60 5.79
C SER A 155 12.26 -14.74 6.42
N ARG A 156 13.51 -15.19 6.33
CA ARG A 156 14.66 -14.53 6.98
C ARG A 156 15.35 -13.52 6.08
N GLU A 157 15.44 -13.85 4.80
CA GLU A 157 16.09 -13.05 3.77
C GLU A 157 15.16 -12.93 2.56
N ILE A 158 15.28 -11.84 1.81
CA ILE A 158 14.47 -11.59 0.60
C ILE A 158 14.58 -12.72 -0.44
N TYR A 159 15.70 -13.45 -0.47
CA TYR A 159 15.90 -14.60 -1.34
C TYR A 159 14.89 -15.74 -1.10
N GLU A 160 14.35 -15.83 0.11
CA GLU A 160 13.31 -16.80 0.44
C GLU A 160 11.92 -16.34 -0.02
N GLU A 161 11.74 -15.06 -0.35
CA GLU A 161 10.44 -14.45 -0.69
C GLU A 161 10.08 -14.61 -2.17
N GLY A 162 11.01 -15.04 -3.02
CA GLY A 162 10.76 -15.42 -4.41
C GLY A 162 11.56 -14.63 -5.43
N LEU A 163 11.01 -14.56 -6.65
CA LEU A 163 11.64 -13.96 -7.82
C LEU A 163 11.86 -12.46 -7.61
N GLN A 164 13.10 -12.01 -7.77
CA GLN A 164 13.48 -10.60 -7.76
C GLN A 164 13.73 -10.12 -9.19
N ILE A 165 12.88 -9.22 -9.65
CA ILE A 165 12.96 -8.54 -10.94
C ILE A 165 13.64 -7.18 -10.71
N PRO A 166 14.93 -7.02 -11.08
CA PRO A 166 15.62 -5.75 -10.97
C PRO A 166 15.00 -4.72 -11.91
N VAL A 167 15.39 -3.46 -11.77
CA VAL A 167 14.99 -2.39 -12.69
C VAL A 167 15.44 -2.73 -14.11
N MET A 168 14.50 -3.09 -14.98
CA MET A 168 14.75 -3.51 -16.36
C MET A 168 13.59 -3.19 -17.31
N LYS A 169 13.74 -3.53 -18.59
CA LYS A 169 12.67 -3.43 -19.60
C LYS A 169 11.92 -4.76 -19.73
N PHE A 170 10.59 -4.67 -19.67
CA PHE A 170 9.66 -5.73 -20.08
C PHE A 170 9.39 -5.67 -21.58
N LEU A 171 9.17 -4.47 -22.13
CA LEU A 171 9.14 -4.21 -23.58
C LEU A 171 10.29 -3.27 -23.95
N ASP A 172 10.99 -3.56 -25.04
CA ASP A 172 11.97 -2.65 -25.65
C ASP A 172 11.45 -2.20 -27.02
N GLY A 173 10.90 -0.98 -27.09
CA GLY A 173 10.33 -0.45 -28.33
C GLY A 173 9.15 -1.25 -28.88
N GLY A 174 8.35 -1.87 -28.00
CA GLY A 174 7.21 -2.71 -28.35
C GLY A 174 7.51 -4.20 -28.42
N GLU A 175 8.79 -4.60 -28.45
CA GLU A 175 9.20 -6.00 -28.49
C GLU A 175 9.28 -6.59 -27.07
N THR A 176 8.64 -7.74 -26.87
CA THR A 176 8.59 -8.43 -25.57
C THR A 176 9.94 -9.04 -25.20
N ASN A 177 10.35 -8.88 -23.95
CA ASN A 177 11.47 -9.62 -23.39
C ASN A 177 11.06 -11.07 -23.06
N GLU A 178 11.09 -11.94 -24.08
CA GLU A 178 10.69 -13.35 -23.97
C GLU A 178 11.51 -14.12 -22.92
N VAL A 179 12.78 -13.75 -22.71
CA VAL A 179 13.63 -14.37 -21.69
C VAL A 179 13.08 -14.07 -20.28
N LEU A 180 12.67 -12.82 -20.02
CA LEU A 180 12.06 -12.46 -18.75
C LEU A 180 10.70 -13.15 -18.56
N VAL A 181 9.88 -13.22 -19.60
CA VAL A 181 8.58 -13.92 -19.56
C VAL A 181 8.77 -15.39 -19.18
N GLU A 182 9.73 -16.08 -19.79
CA GLU A 182 10.02 -17.48 -19.49
C GLU A 182 10.56 -17.66 -18.07
N LEU A 183 11.43 -16.75 -17.60
CA LEU A 183 11.91 -16.77 -16.22
C LEU A 183 10.78 -16.57 -15.21
N ILE A 184 9.84 -15.65 -15.46
CA ILE A 184 8.67 -15.47 -14.60
C ILE A 184 7.82 -16.76 -14.62
N ARG A 185 7.52 -17.27 -15.82
CA ARG A 185 6.71 -18.48 -16.01
C ARG A 185 7.24 -19.68 -15.22
N GLN A 186 8.56 -19.88 -15.25
CA GLN A 186 9.22 -21.00 -14.58
C GLN A 186 9.26 -20.87 -13.05
N ASN A 187 9.24 -19.64 -12.51
CA ASN A 187 9.51 -19.40 -11.10
C ASN A 187 8.26 -19.13 -10.25
N VAL A 188 7.06 -19.10 -10.84
CA VAL A 188 5.81 -18.84 -10.11
C VAL A 188 4.81 -19.99 -10.26
N ARG A 189 3.96 -20.19 -9.25
CA ARG A 189 3.00 -21.29 -9.14
C ARG A 189 1.80 -21.16 -10.09
N VAL A 190 1.41 -19.92 -10.41
CA VAL A 190 0.23 -19.60 -11.24
C VAL A 190 0.61 -18.61 -12.36
N PRO A 191 1.49 -19.02 -13.31
CA PRO A 191 2.13 -18.08 -14.23
C PRO A 191 1.16 -17.37 -15.18
N GLU A 192 0.05 -18.01 -15.55
CA GLU A 192 -1.00 -17.43 -16.38
C GLU A 192 -1.68 -16.25 -15.68
N GLN A 193 -1.91 -16.35 -14.37
CA GLN A 193 -2.45 -15.25 -13.59
C GLN A 193 -1.41 -14.14 -13.40
N GLY A 194 -0.19 -14.50 -13.01
CA GLY A 194 0.89 -13.54 -12.76
C GLY A 194 1.26 -12.73 -14.01
N LEU A 195 1.52 -13.41 -15.14
CA LEU A 195 1.79 -12.74 -16.42
C LEU A 195 0.55 -12.02 -16.96
N GLY A 196 -0.65 -12.59 -16.80
CA GLY A 196 -1.90 -11.95 -17.18
C GLY A 196 -2.09 -10.60 -16.48
N ASP A 197 -1.81 -10.53 -15.18
CA ASP A 197 -1.85 -9.29 -14.41
C ASP A 197 -0.78 -8.30 -14.88
N ILE A 198 0.46 -8.73 -15.15
CA ILE A 198 1.51 -7.84 -15.70
C ILE A 198 1.07 -7.24 -17.05
N TRP A 199 0.51 -8.06 -17.94
CA TRP A 199 -0.02 -7.56 -19.21
C TRP A 199 -1.22 -6.63 -19.03
N ALA A 200 -2.09 -6.90 -18.05
CA ALA A 200 -3.18 -6.01 -17.69
C ALA A 200 -2.66 -4.65 -17.19
N GLN A 201 -1.58 -4.62 -16.40
CA GLN A 201 -0.95 -3.36 -15.98
C GLN A 201 -0.50 -2.55 -17.21
N ILE A 202 0.16 -3.19 -18.17
CA ILE A 202 0.62 -2.56 -19.42
C ILE A 202 -0.57 -2.04 -20.23
N ALA A 203 -1.67 -2.79 -20.31
CA ALA A 203 -2.90 -2.35 -20.97
C ALA A 203 -3.48 -1.10 -20.29
N GLY A 204 -3.53 -1.07 -18.95
CA GLY A 204 -3.94 0.12 -18.18
C GLY A 204 -3.05 1.34 -18.47
N CYS A 205 -1.72 1.16 -18.49
CA CYS A 205 -0.79 2.22 -18.85
C CYS A 205 -1.02 2.76 -20.26
N ARG A 206 -1.26 1.87 -21.24
CA ARG A 206 -1.57 2.26 -22.63
C ARG A 206 -2.88 3.06 -22.71
N THR A 207 -3.94 2.59 -22.06
CA THR A 207 -5.23 3.32 -21.98
C THR A 207 -5.04 4.73 -21.41
N MET A 208 -4.23 4.87 -20.36
CA MET A 208 -3.92 6.19 -19.78
C MET A 208 -3.23 7.11 -20.79
N GLY A 209 -2.23 6.60 -21.50
CA GLY A 209 -1.51 7.33 -22.54
C GLY A 209 -2.43 7.80 -23.68
N GLU A 210 -3.32 6.92 -24.15
CA GLU A 210 -4.32 7.23 -25.18
C GLU A 210 -5.31 8.32 -24.73
N ARG A 211 -5.83 8.21 -23.51
CA ARG A 211 -6.77 9.19 -22.95
C ARG A 211 -6.12 10.54 -22.69
N LEU A 212 -4.84 10.56 -22.30
CA LEU A 212 -4.09 11.78 -22.07
C LEU A 212 -3.88 12.60 -23.36
N GLN A 213 -3.81 11.96 -24.55
CA GLN A 213 -3.61 12.67 -25.82
C GLN A 213 -4.66 13.76 -26.07
N GLY A 214 -5.91 13.54 -25.66
CA GLY A 214 -6.97 14.53 -25.81
C GLY A 214 -6.72 15.81 -24.99
N LEU A 215 -6.07 15.69 -23.83
CA LEU A 215 -5.68 16.81 -22.99
C LEU A 215 -4.46 17.53 -23.56
N LEU A 216 -3.45 16.77 -24.00
CA LEU A 216 -2.17 17.28 -24.52
C LEU A 216 -2.32 18.18 -25.75
N LYS A 217 -3.38 17.98 -26.55
CA LYS A 217 -3.72 18.87 -27.68
C LYS A 217 -4.09 20.30 -27.26
N THR A 218 -4.49 20.50 -26.01
CA THR A 218 -5.10 21.74 -25.52
C THR A 218 -4.33 22.41 -24.39
N VAL A 219 -3.45 21.68 -23.71
CA VAL A 219 -2.69 22.22 -22.57
C VAL A 219 -1.29 21.62 -22.51
N ASP A 220 -0.33 22.47 -22.12
CA ASP A 220 1.01 22.03 -21.76
C ASP A 220 0.99 21.31 -20.40
N LEU A 221 1.31 20.01 -20.40
CA LEU A 221 1.27 19.17 -19.20
C LEU A 221 2.28 19.63 -18.14
N GLN A 222 3.42 20.17 -18.55
CA GLN A 222 4.45 20.63 -17.63
C GLN A 222 3.95 21.84 -16.82
N SER A 223 3.36 22.83 -17.49
CA SER A 223 2.76 24.02 -16.86
C SER A 223 1.60 23.65 -15.95
N LEU A 224 0.67 22.80 -16.42
CA LEU A 224 -0.46 22.33 -15.61
C LEU A 224 0.03 21.55 -14.38
N GLY A 225 0.99 20.65 -14.57
CA GLY A 225 1.60 19.85 -13.51
C GLY A 225 2.29 20.69 -12.43
N ALA A 226 3.01 21.74 -12.85
CA ALA A 226 3.62 22.70 -11.93
C ALA A 226 2.57 23.45 -11.10
N GLU A 227 1.46 23.87 -11.71
CA GLU A 227 0.40 24.59 -10.99
C GLU A 227 -0.36 23.68 -10.00
N VAL A 228 -0.78 22.48 -10.40
CA VAL A 228 -1.51 21.57 -9.49
C VAL A 228 -0.67 21.14 -8.29
N ARG A 229 0.65 20.90 -8.48
CA ARG A 229 1.56 20.60 -7.37
C ARG A 229 1.74 21.80 -6.45
N ARG A 230 1.88 23.01 -7.01
CA ARG A 230 2.01 24.25 -6.21
C ARG A 230 0.76 24.51 -5.36
N ARG A 231 -0.44 24.23 -5.89
CA ARG A 231 -1.71 24.32 -5.15
C ARG A 231 -1.74 23.33 -3.99
N SER A 232 -1.38 22.08 -4.24
CA SER A 232 -1.33 21.04 -3.21
C SER A 232 -0.28 21.32 -2.14
N GLU A 233 0.91 21.79 -2.53
CA GLU A 233 1.97 22.17 -1.60
C GLU A 233 1.52 23.32 -0.70
N ARG A 234 0.95 24.38 -1.27
CA ARG A 234 0.43 25.50 -0.49
C ARG A 234 -0.67 25.05 0.48
N ALA A 235 -1.61 24.23 0.03
CA ALA A 235 -2.67 23.72 0.90
C ALA A 235 -2.11 22.89 2.08
N MET A 236 -1.09 22.07 1.83
CA MET A 236 -0.42 21.31 2.90
C MET A 236 0.34 22.23 3.85
N ARG A 237 1.14 23.17 3.34
CA ARG A 237 1.88 24.15 4.14
C ARG A 237 0.95 25.00 5.02
N ASP A 238 -0.15 25.48 4.45
CA ASP A 238 -1.19 26.23 5.18
C ASP A 238 -1.85 25.39 6.29
N ALA A 239 -2.00 24.08 6.08
CA ALA A 239 -2.54 23.17 7.07
C ALA A 239 -1.52 22.85 8.18
N ILE A 240 -0.24 22.68 7.83
CA ILE A 240 0.86 22.47 8.78
C ILE A 240 1.02 23.70 9.67
N GLY A 241 1.01 24.92 9.11
CA GLY A 241 1.17 26.17 9.86
C GLY A 241 0.06 26.49 10.87
N ARG A 242 -1.01 25.67 10.91
CA ARG A 242 -2.07 25.74 11.94
C ARG A 242 -1.79 24.83 13.14
N ILE A 243 -0.83 23.93 13.02
CA ILE A 243 -0.35 23.09 14.12
C ILE A 243 0.67 23.93 14.90
N PRO A 244 0.59 23.98 16.23
CA PRO A 244 1.61 24.68 17.01
C PRO A 244 3.00 24.10 16.75
N ASP A 245 4.01 24.97 16.65
CA ASP A 245 5.41 24.54 16.59
C ASP A 245 5.77 23.73 17.84
N GLY A 246 6.53 22.65 17.64
CA GLY A 246 6.92 21.76 18.71
C GLY A 246 7.28 20.36 18.24
N THR A 247 7.76 19.55 19.18
CA THR A 247 8.04 18.12 18.94
C THR A 247 7.04 17.27 19.72
N TYR A 248 6.29 16.47 18.98
CA TYR A 248 5.26 15.57 19.47
C TYR A 248 5.74 14.13 19.38
N ARG A 249 5.54 13.35 20.45
CA ARG A 249 6.10 11.99 20.54
C ARG A 249 5.02 10.96 20.74
N SER A 250 5.21 9.80 20.13
CA SER A 250 4.35 8.65 20.36
C SER A 250 5.11 7.33 20.18
N SER A 251 4.55 6.28 20.77
CA SER A 251 5.02 4.91 20.65
C SER A 251 3.83 3.99 20.35
N VAL A 252 3.98 3.09 19.38
CA VAL A 252 2.98 2.09 18.97
C VAL A 252 3.60 0.70 19.01
N GLN A 253 2.84 -0.28 19.50
CA GLN A 253 3.29 -1.67 19.61
C GLN A 253 2.67 -2.56 18.53
N HIS A 254 3.43 -3.56 18.11
CA HIS A 254 3.00 -4.69 17.30
C HIS A 254 3.47 -5.99 17.95
N ASP A 255 2.77 -7.09 17.71
CA ASP A 255 3.03 -8.40 18.32
C ASP A 255 4.42 -8.96 18.00
N GLY A 256 4.97 -8.52 16.86
CA GLY A 256 6.22 -9.02 16.29
C GLY A 256 6.10 -10.45 15.78
N PHE A 257 7.24 -11.15 15.72
CA PHE A 257 7.30 -12.57 15.41
C PHE A 257 7.53 -13.36 16.69
N ASP A 258 8.74 -13.23 17.25
CA ASP A 258 9.10 -13.80 18.56
C ASP A 258 8.81 -12.79 19.68
N ASP A 259 9.39 -11.58 19.55
CA ASP A 259 9.28 -10.49 20.52
C ASP A 259 8.43 -9.32 19.98
N PRO A 260 7.75 -8.57 20.87
CA PRO A 260 7.02 -7.36 20.48
C PRO A 260 7.91 -6.33 19.77
N ILE A 261 7.32 -5.65 18.80
CA ILE A 261 7.93 -4.58 18.04
C ILE A 261 7.40 -3.23 18.52
N THR A 262 8.31 -2.30 18.80
CA THR A 262 7.99 -0.92 19.16
C THR A 262 8.34 0.02 18.01
N ILE A 263 7.38 0.85 17.61
CA ILE A 263 7.54 1.94 16.64
C ILE A 263 7.50 3.26 17.40
N GLU A 264 8.64 3.96 17.44
CA GLU A 264 8.79 5.28 18.04
C GLU A 264 8.64 6.35 16.97
N CYS A 265 7.92 7.43 17.26
CA CYS A 265 7.71 8.54 16.34
C CYS A 265 7.92 9.86 17.07
N ALA A 266 8.86 10.67 16.57
CA ALA A 266 9.08 12.06 16.96
C ALA A 266 8.75 12.98 15.79
N LEU A 267 7.59 13.65 15.86
CA LEU A 267 7.09 14.55 14.83
C LEU A 267 7.36 15.99 15.27
N THR A 268 8.21 16.69 14.52
CA THR A 268 8.55 18.09 14.78
C THR A 268 7.89 19.00 13.75
N VAL A 269 7.05 19.92 14.21
CA VAL A 269 6.48 21.01 13.41
C VAL A 269 7.33 22.26 13.59
N LYS A 270 7.73 22.88 12.49
CA LYS A 270 8.43 24.17 12.49
C LYS A 270 7.94 25.03 11.35
N GLY A 271 7.13 26.04 11.66
CA GLY A 271 6.47 26.86 10.65
C GLY A 271 5.50 26.04 9.83
N ASP A 272 5.82 25.84 8.54
CA ASP A 272 4.99 25.12 7.57
C ASP A 272 5.61 23.79 7.11
N GLU A 273 6.61 23.27 7.85
CA GLU A 273 7.30 22.01 7.58
C GLU A 273 7.15 21.01 8.74
N ILE A 274 7.15 19.72 8.39
CA ILE A 274 7.15 18.60 9.34
C ILE A 274 8.37 17.70 9.11
N GLU A 275 9.10 17.41 10.17
CA GLU A 275 10.13 16.37 10.20
C GLU A 275 9.70 15.24 11.15
N ILE A 276 9.69 14.00 10.66
CA ILE A 276 9.36 12.81 11.45
C ILE A 276 10.60 11.94 11.58
N ASP A 277 11.06 11.73 12.82
CA ASP A 277 12.16 10.84 13.14
C ASP A 277 11.68 9.59 13.88
N TYR A 278 12.05 8.43 13.35
CA TYR A 278 11.73 7.11 13.90
C TYR A 278 12.84 6.51 14.78
N ALA A 279 13.82 7.32 15.19
CA ALA A 279 14.84 6.89 16.14
C ALA A 279 14.23 6.32 17.43
N GLY A 280 14.74 5.16 17.86
CA GLY A 280 14.20 4.38 18.99
C GLY A 280 13.27 3.24 18.57
N THR A 281 12.81 3.19 17.32
CA THR A 281 12.10 2.03 16.76
C THR A 281 12.96 0.78 16.83
N SER A 282 12.32 -0.38 17.06
CA SER A 282 12.97 -1.70 17.13
C SER A 282 14.01 -1.92 16.02
N PRO A 283 15.09 -2.68 16.30
CA PRO A 283 16.09 -3.02 15.30
C PRO A 283 15.46 -3.81 14.14
N GLN A 284 16.18 -3.91 13.03
CA GLN A 284 15.85 -4.83 11.95
C GLN A 284 15.57 -6.24 12.51
N MET A 285 14.46 -6.83 12.09
CA MET A 285 14.05 -8.15 12.51
C MET A 285 14.66 -9.21 11.59
N PRO A 286 15.05 -10.39 12.12
CA PRO A 286 15.54 -11.51 11.32
C PRO A 286 14.39 -12.29 10.65
N HIS A 287 13.32 -11.60 10.27
CA HIS A 287 12.02 -12.11 9.83
C HIS A 287 11.35 -11.09 8.89
N ALA A 288 10.34 -11.50 8.12
CA ALA A 288 9.75 -10.72 7.04
C ALA A 288 8.82 -9.57 7.47
N LEU A 289 9.11 -8.91 8.59
CA LEU A 289 8.34 -7.78 9.12
C LEU A 289 9.00 -6.42 8.82
N ASN A 290 10.19 -6.42 8.21
CA ASN A 290 10.93 -5.19 7.97
C ASN A 290 10.23 -4.31 6.90
N VAL A 291 10.37 -3.00 7.07
CA VAL A 291 9.78 -2.00 6.21
C VAL A 291 10.89 -1.15 5.61
N VAL A 292 11.01 -1.19 4.29
CA VAL A 292 12.01 -0.38 3.58
C VAL A 292 11.63 1.12 3.58
N PRO A 293 12.62 2.03 3.49
CA PRO A 293 12.40 3.47 3.66
C PRO A 293 11.34 4.09 2.73
N ILE A 294 11.24 3.63 1.47
CA ILE A 294 10.25 4.13 0.50
C ILE A 294 8.82 3.92 1.00
N TYR A 295 8.56 2.79 1.66
CA TYR A 295 7.25 2.49 2.24
C TYR A 295 7.03 3.18 3.58
N THR A 296 8.09 3.31 4.39
CA THR A 296 8.06 4.11 5.62
C THR A 296 7.61 5.53 5.33
N PHE A 297 8.23 6.18 4.34
CA PHE A 297 7.83 7.51 3.89
C PHE A 297 6.36 7.53 3.46
N ALA A 298 5.96 6.64 2.56
CA ALA A 298 4.63 6.67 1.96
C ALA A 298 3.48 6.53 2.98
N TYR A 299 3.58 5.61 3.95
CA TYR A 299 2.53 5.46 4.97
C TYR A 299 2.59 6.55 6.05
N THR A 300 3.75 7.16 6.29
CA THR A 300 3.86 8.32 7.18
C THR A 300 3.14 9.54 6.57
N VAL A 301 3.46 9.88 5.32
CA VAL A 301 2.87 11.04 4.66
C VAL A 301 1.40 10.82 4.33
N TYR A 302 0.97 9.56 4.10
CA TYR A 302 -0.44 9.23 3.98
C TYR A 302 -1.22 9.62 5.24
N GLY A 303 -0.71 9.25 6.43
CA GLY A 303 -1.33 9.62 7.72
C GLY A 303 -1.51 11.13 7.84
N LEU A 304 -0.46 11.91 7.56
CA LEU A 304 -0.57 13.37 7.57
C LEU A 304 -1.55 13.90 6.53
N LYS A 305 -1.53 13.34 5.32
CA LYS A 305 -2.39 13.77 4.22
C LYS A 305 -3.87 13.63 4.54
N VAL A 306 -4.30 12.50 5.10
CA VAL A 306 -5.70 12.29 5.47
C VAL A 306 -6.12 13.14 6.67
N LEU A 307 -5.19 13.49 7.56
CA LEU A 307 -5.46 14.29 8.74
C LEU A 307 -5.58 15.79 8.41
N LEU A 308 -4.68 16.29 7.58
CA LEU A 308 -4.49 17.72 7.34
C LEU A 308 -5.22 18.21 6.09
N CYS A 309 -5.17 17.43 4.99
CA CYS A 309 -5.69 17.84 3.69
C CYS A 309 -6.45 16.71 2.99
N PRO A 310 -7.52 16.13 3.58
CA PRO A 310 -8.21 14.97 3.02
C PRO A 310 -8.81 15.23 1.62
N ASP A 311 -9.25 16.46 1.34
CA ASP A 311 -9.97 16.81 0.10
C ASP A 311 -9.05 17.25 -1.06
N VAL A 312 -7.76 17.45 -0.79
CA VAL A 312 -6.77 17.82 -1.83
C VAL A 312 -6.46 16.57 -2.67
N PRO A 313 -6.57 16.57 -4.00
CA PRO A 313 -6.19 15.39 -4.79
C PRO A 313 -4.72 15.01 -4.61
N ASN A 314 -4.43 13.71 -4.68
CA ASN A 314 -3.07 13.21 -4.46
C ASN A 314 -2.14 13.62 -5.61
N ASN A 315 -1.07 14.34 -5.25
CA ASN A 315 0.09 14.61 -6.08
C ASN A 315 1.29 14.92 -5.17
N GLU A 316 2.49 14.97 -5.75
CA GLU A 316 3.73 15.08 -4.99
C GLU A 316 3.83 16.37 -4.17
N GLY A 317 3.13 17.44 -4.59
CA GLY A 317 3.13 18.73 -3.89
C GLY A 317 2.67 18.61 -2.44
N SER A 318 1.73 17.72 -2.14
CA SER A 318 1.25 17.49 -0.77
C SER A 318 2.31 16.92 0.19
N PHE A 319 3.43 16.43 -0.33
CA PHE A 319 4.44 15.71 0.46
C PHE A 319 5.77 16.47 0.54
N LEU A 320 5.98 17.49 -0.30
CA LEU A 320 7.18 18.33 -0.30
C LEU A 320 7.54 18.96 1.05
N PRO A 321 6.60 19.43 1.89
CA PRO A 321 6.94 20.00 3.20
C PRO A 321 7.18 18.95 4.30
N ILE A 322 7.21 17.65 3.96
CA ILE A 322 7.30 16.55 4.92
C ILE A 322 8.58 15.74 4.69
N ARG A 323 9.33 15.47 5.76
CA ARG A 323 10.53 14.63 5.73
C ARG A 323 10.43 13.51 6.75
N THR A 324 10.98 12.34 6.42
CA THR A 324 11.03 11.18 7.33
C THR A 324 12.45 10.64 7.45
N SER A 325 12.86 10.25 8.65
CA SER A 325 14.12 9.55 8.91
C SER A 325 13.93 8.32 9.80
N ALA A 326 14.74 7.30 9.58
CA ALA A 326 14.88 6.14 10.46
C ALA A 326 16.35 5.69 10.49
N PRO A 327 16.89 5.26 11.64
CA PRO A 327 18.26 4.76 11.73
C PRO A 327 18.50 3.57 10.79
N ALA A 328 19.65 3.53 10.11
CA ALA A 328 20.01 2.39 9.28
C ALA A 328 20.17 1.12 10.14
N GLY A 329 19.62 -0.01 9.69
CA GLY A 329 19.54 -1.24 10.47
C GLY A 329 18.40 -1.27 11.50
N SER A 330 17.49 -0.29 11.46
CA SER A 330 16.20 -0.37 12.18
C SER A 330 15.14 -1.08 11.35
N LEU A 331 14.04 -1.47 11.99
CA LEU A 331 12.88 -2.08 11.34
C LEU A 331 12.35 -1.27 10.14
N LEU A 332 12.41 0.06 10.22
CA LEU A 332 11.89 0.99 9.20
C LEU A 332 12.95 1.49 8.21
N ASN A 333 14.18 0.99 8.33
CA ASN A 333 15.29 1.24 7.39
C ASN A 333 16.30 0.06 7.46
N PRO A 334 15.86 -1.15 7.06
CA PRO A 334 16.68 -2.34 7.11
C PRO A 334 17.78 -2.32 6.04
N HIS A 335 18.85 -3.07 6.29
CA HIS A 335 19.86 -3.36 5.28
C HIS A 335 19.41 -4.52 4.39
N TYR A 336 19.74 -4.43 3.10
CA TYR A 336 19.69 -5.59 2.22
C TYR A 336 20.60 -6.70 2.77
N PRO A 337 20.20 -7.99 2.78
CA PRO A 337 19.04 -8.62 2.11
C PRO A 337 17.84 -8.91 3.03
N ALA A 338 17.47 -8.01 3.96
CA ALA A 338 16.36 -8.24 4.88
C ALA A 338 15.03 -8.60 4.17
N ALA A 339 14.31 -9.57 4.74
CA ALA A 339 12.97 -9.96 4.31
C ALA A 339 11.93 -8.89 4.65
N SER A 340 10.92 -8.71 3.80
CA SER A 340 9.93 -7.62 3.84
C SER A 340 8.50 -8.03 3.42
N GLY A 341 8.22 -9.30 3.16
CA GLY A 341 6.94 -9.78 2.64
C GLY A 341 5.73 -9.50 3.54
N GLY A 342 5.94 -9.33 4.84
CA GLY A 342 4.95 -8.94 5.85
C GLY A 342 4.99 -7.46 6.24
N ARG A 343 5.71 -6.60 5.50
CA ARG A 343 5.86 -5.16 5.78
C ARG A 343 4.55 -4.41 6.07
N SER A 344 3.43 -4.84 5.50
CA SER A 344 2.13 -4.17 5.69
C SER A 344 1.68 -4.25 7.15
N ALA A 345 2.03 -5.34 7.86
CA ALA A 345 1.73 -5.50 9.29
C ALA A 345 2.31 -4.37 10.15
N ILE A 346 3.47 -3.84 9.74
CA ILE A 346 4.19 -2.78 10.43
C ILE A 346 3.90 -1.41 9.82
N GLY A 347 4.04 -1.26 8.50
CA GLY A 347 3.89 0.03 7.81
C GLY A 347 2.49 0.62 7.97
N HIS A 348 1.46 -0.23 8.14
CA HIS A 348 0.11 0.23 8.41
C HIS A 348 -0.09 0.84 9.81
N LEU A 349 0.87 0.69 10.72
CA LEU A 349 0.85 1.33 12.03
C LEU A 349 1.47 2.74 12.00
N LEU A 350 2.14 3.14 10.92
CA LEU A 350 2.76 4.47 10.81
C LEU A 350 1.73 5.62 10.87
N PRO A 351 0.55 5.54 10.18
CA PRO A 351 -0.51 6.53 10.37
C PRO A 351 -0.99 6.61 11.82
N THR A 352 -1.11 5.46 12.50
CA THR A 352 -1.51 5.40 13.92
C THR A 352 -0.48 6.10 14.82
N ALA A 353 0.82 5.92 14.55
CA ALA A 353 1.88 6.63 15.27
C ALA A 353 1.79 8.15 15.03
N VAL A 354 1.59 8.59 13.79
CA VAL A 354 1.36 10.02 13.47
C VAL A 354 0.14 10.58 14.21
N PHE A 355 -0.99 9.87 14.17
CA PHE A 355 -2.21 10.31 14.85
C PHE A 355 -2.03 10.39 16.36
N LYS A 356 -1.34 9.40 16.95
CA LYS A 356 -1.06 9.40 18.39
C LYS A 356 -0.14 10.55 18.79
N ALA A 357 0.87 10.88 17.98
CA ALA A 357 1.75 12.02 18.26
C ALA A 357 0.96 13.35 18.26
N LEU A 358 0.05 13.54 17.30
CA LEU A 358 -0.72 14.78 17.17
C LEU A 358 -2.00 14.83 18.02
N ALA A 359 -2.26 13.81 18.85
CA ALA A 359 -3.54 13.67 19.53
C ALA A 359 -3.86 14.81 20.50
N ASP A 360 -2.84 15.37 21.16
CA ASP A 360 -3.03 16.45 22.15
C ASP A 360 -3.30 17.81 21.48
N VAL A 361 -2.78 18.02 20.27
CA VAL A 361 -2.90 19.30 19.55
C VAL A 361 -3.98 19.30 18.47
N LEU A 362 -4.39 18.12 17.99
CA LEU A 362 -5.48 17.93 17.02
C LEU A 362 -6.52 16.89 17.50
N PRO A 363 -7.03 16.99 18.74
CA PRO A 363 -7.88 15.95 19.34
C PRO A 363 -9.16 15.67 18.55
N ASP A 364 -9.70 16.67 17.85
CA ASP A 364 -10.93 16.54 17.07
C ASP A 364 -10.75 15.95 15.66
N ARG A 365 -9.50 15.68 15.26
CA ARG A 365 -9.16 15.18 13.91
C ARG A 365 -8.55 13.79 13.92
N VAL A 366 -7.80 13.43 14.97
CA VAL A 366 -7.12 12.14 15.09
C VAL A 366 -8.08 10.99 15.39
N TRP A 367 -7.62 9.78 15.12
CA TRP A 367 -8.41 8.56 15.30
C TRP A 367 -7.77 7.70 16.39
N ALA A 368 -8.59 6.94 17.12
CA ALA A 368 -8.09 5.86 17.96
C ALA A 368 -7.39 4.78 17.12
N GLY A 369 -6.66 3.88 17.79
CA GLY A 369 -5.98 2.78 17.12
C GLY A 369 -6.98 1.85 16.42
N GLY A 370 -6.70 1.49 15.17
CA GLY A 370 -7.39 0.44 14.44
C GLY A 370 -6.48 -0.77 14.24
N SER A 371 -7.06 -1.85 13.71
CA SER A 371 -6.26 -2.96 13.19
C SER A 371 -6.17 -2.87 11.67
N PRO A 372 -4.99 -3.08 11.08
CA PRO A 372 -4.90 -3.25 9.64
C PRO A 372 -5.56 -4.55 9.18
N ASN A 373 -5.58 -4.78 7.88
CA ASN A 373 -6.04 -6.04 7.32
C ASN A 373 -5.18 -7.22 7.80
N SER A 374 -5.78 -8.40 7.77
CA SER A 374 -5.11 -9.68 7.86
C SER A 374 -5.27 -10.43 6.55
N SER A 375 -4.52 -11.50 6.33
CA SER A 375 -4.72 -12.36 5.17
C SER A 375 -4.44 -13.82 5.47
N VAL A 376 -5.03 -14.69 4.65
CA VAL A 376 -4.62 -16.08 4.50
C VAL A 376 -4.16 -16.30 3.07
N THR A 377 -2.94 -16.83 2.95
CA THR A 377 -2.37 -17.28 1.68
C THR A 377 -2.44 -18.79 1.64
N MET A 378 -2.93 -19.38 0.55
CA MET A 378 -2.97 -20.83 0.38
C MET A 378 -2.43 -21.22 -0.98
N SER A 379 -1.76 -22.37 -1.05
CA SER A 379 -1.31 -22.97 -2.30
C SER A 379 -1.35 -24.48 -2.25
N GLY A 380 -1.55 -25.10 -3.41
CA GLY A 380 -1.52 -26.55 -3.59
C GLY A 380 -2.02 -26.94 -4.98
N ASP A 381 -2.35 -28.21 -5.15
CA ASP A 381 -2.95 -28.74 -6.37
C ASP A 381 -4.34 -29.29 -6.05
N TYR A 382 -5.35 -28.92 -6.83
CA TYR A 382 -6.70 -29.44 -6.67
C TYR A 382 -7.43 -29.49 -8.02
N GLY A 383 -8.19 -30.56 -8.27
CA GLY A 383 -8.92 -30.72 -9.54
C GLY A 383 -8.03 -30.70 -10.78
N GLY A 384 -6.77 -31.15 -10.66
CA GLY A 384 -5.79 -31.14 -11.76
C GLY A 384 -5.20 -29.75 -12.08
N LYS A 385 -5.35 -28.76 -11.20
CA LYS A 385 -4.79 -27.41 -11.36
C LYS A 385 -4.04 -26.98 -10.11
N THR A 386 -2.88 -26.35 -10.31
CA THR A 386 -2.19 -25.63 -9.24
C THR A 386 -2.94 -24.35 -8.90
N PHE A 387 -3.06 -24.06 -7.62
CA PHE A 387 -3.62 -22.80 -7.14
C PHE A 387 -2.65 -22.09 -6.19
N ALA A 388 -2.71 -20.76 -6.23
CA ALA A 388 -2.11 -19.87 -5.24
C ALA A 388 -3.08 -18.71 -5.03
N VAL A 389 -3.59 -18.57 -3.81
CA VAL A 389 -4.62 -17.59 -3.48
C VAL A 389 -4.22 -16.80 -2.24
N VAL A 390 -4.61 -15.53 -2.22
CA VAL A 390 -4.48 -14.65 -1.06
C VAL A 390 -5.86 -14.05 -0.80
N ASN A 391 -6.35 -14.21 0.42
CA ASN A 391 -7.64 -13.65 0.83
C ASN A 391 -7.43 -12.65 1.97
N PHE A 392 -7.83 -11.40 1.73
CA PHE A 392 -7.77 -10.34 2.73
C PHE A 392 -8.99 -10.33 3.64
N LEU A 393 -8.73 -10.00 4.90
CA LEU A 393 -9.67 -9.97 5.99
C LEU A 393 -9.55 -8.61 6.67
N ASN A 394 -10.56 -7.77 6.45
CA ASN A 394 -10.62 -6.44 7.04
C ASN A 394 -10.92 -6.50 8.55
N ALA A 395 -10.69 -5.39 9.25
CA ALA A 395 -10.75 -5.35 10.71
C ALA A 395 -11.53 -4.12 11.21
N GLY A 396 -11.48 -3.87 12.52
CA GLY A 396 -12.13 -2.70 13.12
C GLY A 396 -11.29 -1.43 12.98
N GLN A 397 -11.89 -0.36 12.44
CA GLN A 397 -11.31 0.97 12.45
C GLN A 397 -11.46 1.61 13.85
N GLY A 398 -10.48 2.39 14.28
CA GLY A 398 -10.60 3.20 15.49
C GLY A 398 -11.67 4.29 15.38
N ALA A 399 -12.30 4.62 16.50
CA ALA A 399 -13.26 5.71 16.58
C ALA A 399 -12.59 7.09 16.53
N THR A 400 -13.39 8.13 16.30
CA THR A 400 -12.93 9.52 16.31
C THR A 400 -13.73 10.36 17.31
N ALA A 401 -13.33 11.60 17.54
CA ALA A 401 -14.09 12.57 18.32
C ALA A 401 -15.50 12.87 17.74
N ARG A 402 -15.77 12.47 16.50
CA ARG A 402 -17.00 12.80 15.76
C ARG A 402 -17.89 11.61 15.43
N ARG A 403 -17.35 10.39 15.40
CA ARG A 403 -18.11 9.19 15.03
C ARG A 403 -17.52 7.90 15.57
N ALA A 404 -18.35 6.87 15.62
CA ALA A 404 -17.93 5.49 15.80
C ALA A 404 -16.97 5.04 14.68
N GLY A 405 -16.10 4.09 14.99
CA GLY A 405 -15.25 3.42 14.01
C GLY A 405 -16.07 2.53 13.07
N TYR A 406 -15.65 2.42 11.82
CA TYR A 406 -16.29 1.49 10.88
C TYR A 406 -15.87 0.04 11.15
N SER A 407 -16.83 -0.88 11.10
CA SER A 407 -16.58 -2.31 11.22
C SER A 407 -16.15 -2.91 9.88
N ALA A 408 -15.30 -3.94 9.92
CA ALA A 408 -14.85 -4.69 8.73
C ALA A 408 -14.28 -3.80 7.61
N MET A 409 -13.52 -2.77 7.98
CA MET A 409 -12.90 -1.81 7.06
C MET A 409 -11.41 -2.08 6.94
N SER A 410 -10.87 -1.92 5.72
CA SER A 410 -9.43 -1.82 5.51
C SER A 410 -9.02 -0.38 5.81
N PHE A 411 -8.17 -0.18 6.82
CA PHE A 411 -7.47 1.08 7.06
C PHE A 411 -6.08 0.73 7.60
N PRO A 412 -5.00 1.40 7.20
CA PRO A 412 -4.87 2.52 6.25
C PRO A 412 -4.93 2.17 4.76
N ALA A 413 -5.27 0.93 4.43
CA ALA A 413 -5.54 0.50 3.06
C ALA A 413 -6.97 0.87 2.61
N ASN A 414 -7.38 0.45 1.41
CA ASN A 414 -8.76 0.54 0.90
C ASN A 414 -9.18 -0.77 0.20
N LEU A 415 -8.67 -1.92 0.68
CA LEU A 415 -8.93 -3.22 0.07
C LEU A 415 -10.41 -3.62 0.09
N GLY A 416 -10.84 -4.17 -1.02
CA GLY A 416 -12.14 -4.81 -1.20
C GLY A 416 -12.24 -6.17 -0.51
N ASN A 417 -13.43 -6.74 -0.56
CA ASN A 417 -13.74 -8.06 -0.02
C ASN A 417 -13.89 -9.04 -1.18
N THR A 418 -13.07 -10.09 -1.24
CA THR A 418 -13.25 -11.19 -2.19
C THR A 418 -14.58 -11.92 -1.90
N PRO A 419 -15.47 -12.16 -2.88
CA PRO A 419 -16.70 -12.94 -2.66
C PRO A 419 -16.41 -14.38 -2.19
N ILE A 420 -17.28 -14.94 -1.34
CA ILE A 420 -17.11 -16.33 -0.84
C ILE A 420 -17.09 -17.33 -2.00
N GLU A 421 -18.00 -17.19 -2.96
CA GLU A 421 -18.07 -18.04 -4.15
C GLU A 421 -16.75 -18.05 -4.92
N MET A 422 -16.05 -16.91 -4.99
CA MET A 422 -14.72 -16.84 -5.60
C MET A 422 -13.65 -17.54 -4.76
N MET A 423 -13.72 -17.44 -3.43
CA MET A 423 -12.79 -18.15 -2.54
C MET A 423 -12.92 -19.67 -2.68
N GLU A 424 -14.15 -20.19 -2.67
CA GLU A 424 -14.44 -21.64 -2.81
C GLU A 424 -14.16 -22.16 -4.23
N MET A 425 -14.24 -21.30 -5.25
CA MET A 425 -13.88 -21.65 -6.62
C MET A 425 -12.37 -21.82 -6.81
N LEU A 426 -11.56 -21.02 -6.10
CA LEU A 426 -10.12 -20.92 -6.33
C LEU A 426 -9.27 -21.78 -5.40
N ALA A 427 -9.82 -22.18 -4.24
CA ALA A 427 -9.15 -23.06 -3.29
C ALA A 427 -10.14 -24.10 -2.77
N PRO A 428 -9.68 -25.31 -2.39
CA PRO A 428 -10.54 -26.39 -1.93
C PRO A 428 -11.00 -26.16 -0.49
N ILE A 429 -11.77 -25.10 -0.29
CA ILE A 429 -12.32 -24.71 0.99
C ILE A 429 -13.84 -24.60 0.93
N ARG A 430 -14.49 -24.80 2.07
CA ARG A 430 -15.90 -24.43 2.31
C ARG A 430 -15.96 -23.39 3.42
N VAL A 431 -16.57 -22.25 3.15
CA VAL A 431 -16.73 -21.17 4.13
C VAL A 431 -18.01 -21.41 4.93
N PHE A 432 -17.88 -21.53 6.26
CA PHE A 432 -19.01 -21.72 7.17
C PHE A 432 -19.58 -20.39 7.68
N ARG A 433 -18.70 -19.42 7.93
CA ARG A 433 -19.11 -18.08 8.37
C ARG A 433 -18.15 -17.01 7.89
N ARG A 434 -18.74 -15.86 7.60
CA ARG A 434 -18.05 -14.58 7.44
C ARG A 434 -18.96 -13.49 7.97
N GLU A 435 -18.72 -13.10 9.21
CA GLU A 435 -19.61 -12.19 9.94
C GLU A 435 -18.85 -11.09 10.67
N ILE A 436 -19.53 -9.99 10.97
CA ILE A 436 -18.97 -8.95 11.84
C ILE A 436 -18.88 -9.52 13.25
N ARG A 437 -17.70 -9.45 13.86
CA ARG A 437 -17.41 -9.86 15.24
C ARG A 437 -17.95 -8.82 16.23
N ARG A 438 -19.28 -8.72 16.32
CA ARG A 438 -19.97 -7.67 17.08
C ARG A 438 -19.47 -7.59 18.53
N GLY A 439 -19.25 -6.38 19.00
CA GLY A 439 -18.72 -6.13 20.35
C GLY A 439 -17.23 -6.42 20.49
N SER A 440 -16.48 -6.53 19.39
CA SER A 440 -15.01 -6.51 19.43
C SER A 440 -14.42 -5.10 19.45
N GLY A 441 -15.18 -4.06 19.09
CA GLY A 441 -14.73 -2.68 19.16
C GLY A 441 -14.64 -2.18 20.60
N GLY A 442 -13.68 -1.31 20.87
CA GLY A 442 -13.51 -0.67 22.18
C GLY A 442 -14.67 0.26 22.52
N ALA A 443 -15.02 0.31 23.80
CA ALA A 443 -16.05 1.20 24.33
C ALA A 443 -15.55 2.65 24.40
N GLY A 444 -16.48 3.60 24.34
CA GLY A 444 -16.23 5.02 24.52
C GLY A 444 -17.48 5.81 24.16
N ARG A 445 -17.41 7.15 24.25
CA ARG A 445 -18.47 8.03 23.71
C ARG A 445 -18.79 7.66 22.27
N HIS A 446 -17.74 7.36 21.49
CA HIS A 446 -17.86 6.71 20.21
C HIS A 446 -17.15 5.35 20.25
N PRO A 447 -17.86 4.25 20.00
CA PRO A 447 -17.25 2.93 20.01
C PRO A 447 -16.36 2.70 18.78
N GLY A 448 -15.31 1.91 18.94
CA GLY A 448 -14.50 1.43 17.83
C GLY A 448 -15.27 0.44 16.94
N GLY A 449 -14.81 0.29 15.70
CA GLY A 449 -15.39 -0.66 14.75
C GLY A 449 -15.13 -2.11 15.17
N SER A 450 -16.04 -3.02 14.82
CA SER A 450 -15.84 -4.46 15.01
C SER A 450 -14.98 -5.07 13.90
N GLY A 451 -14.21 -6.09 14.25
CA GLY A 451 -13.51 -6.95 13.30
C GLY A 451 -14.46 -7.95 12.66
N ILE A 452 -13.92 -9.02 12.08
CA ILE A 452 -14.68 -10.09 11.44
C ILE A 452 -14.30 -11.46 12.01
N SER A 453 -15.25 -12.39 11.97
CA SER A 453 -15.03 -13.82 12.18
C SER A 453 -15.20 -14.53 10.85
N PHE A 454 -14.13 -15.14 10.36
CA PHE A 454 -14.08 -15.87 9.10
C PHE A 454 -13.68 -17.32 9.38
N GLU A 455 -14.53 -18.27 9.01
CA GLU A 455 -14.28 -19.68 9.24
C GLU A 455 -14.50 -20.51 7.99
N PHE A 456 -13.54 -21.39 7.73
CA PHE A 456 -13.59 -22.31 6.61
C PHE A 456 -13.06 -23.69 7.01
N GLU A 457 -13.35 -24.68 6.19
CA GLU A 457 -12.84 -26.05 6.29
C GLU A 457 -12.22 -26.45 4.97
N ILE A 458 -11.16 -27.26 5.01
CA ILE A 458 -10.58 -27.88 3.81
C ILE A 458 -11.50 -29.02 3.35
N LEU A 459 -11.86 -29.03 2.05
CA LEU A 459 -12.77 -30.04 1.49
C LEU A 459 -12.24 -31.47 1.74
N SER A 460 -13.17 -32.40 1.93
CA SER A 460 -12.86 -33.80 2.30
C SER A 460 -12.06 -34.57 1.24
N ASP A 461 -12.13 -34.13 -0.02
CA ASP A 461 -11.43 -34.69 -1.17
C ASP A 461 -10.17 -33.90 -1.56
N ALA A 462 -9.83 -32.85 -0.80
CA ALA A 462 -8.63 -32.06 -1.04
C ALA A 462 -7.38 -32.80 -0.56
N PRO A 463 -6.26 -32.70 -1.29
CA PRO A 463 -4.95 -33.05 -0.74
C PRO A 463 -4.50 -32.02 0.30
N ASP A 464 -3.31 -32.24 0.86
CA ASP A 464 -2.65 -31.31 1.78
C ASP A 464 -2.51 -29.90 1.15
N VAL A 465 -3.04 -28.89 1.85
CA VAL A 465 -2.99 -27.48 1.45
C VAL A 465 -1.94 -26.75 2.29
N MET A 466 -0.97 -26.11 1.63
CA MET A 466 -0.07 -25.20 2.34
C MET A 466 -0.79 -23.88 2.60
N ALA A 467 -0.83 -23.43 3.85
CA ALA A 467 -1.45 -22.19 4.27
C ALA A 467 -0.50 -21.33 5.10
N SER A 468 -0.54 -20.01 4.91
CA SER A 468 0.13 -19.04 5.77
C SER A 468 -0.85 -17.95 6.19
N PHE A 469 -0.75 -17.53 7.45
CA PHE A 469 -1.64 -16.56 8.05
C PHE A 469 -0.85 -15.30 8.39
N LEU A 470 -1.18 -14.18 7.77
CA LEU A 470 -0.63 -12.88 8.14
C LEU A 470 -1.70 -12.14 8.92
N MET A 471 -1.72 -12.34 10.23
CA MET A 471 -2.65 -11.69 11.13
C MET A 471 -1.91 -10.70 12.04
N THR A 472 -2.58 -9.62 12.42
CA THR A 472 -2.03 -8.55 13.27
C THR A 472 -2.91 -8.31 14.48
N GLN A 473 -2.33 -7.81 15.58
CA GLN A 473 -3.06 -7.44 16.80
C GLN A 473 -3.78 -8.64 17.48
N LEU A 474 -3.07 -9.75 17.64
CA LEU A 474 -3.49 -10.94 18.41
C LEU A 474 -3.05 -10.86 19.88
N LYS A 475 -1.87 -10.27 20.14
CA LYS A 475 -1.32 -10.08 21.50
C LYS A 475 -1.53 -8.65 21.98
N SER A 476 -1.23 -7.69 21.09
CA SER A 476 -1.45 -6.26 21.27
C SER A 476 -2.88 -5.91 20.89
N ALA A 477 -3.49 -4.98 21.63
CA ALA A 477 -4.84 -4.51 21.36
C ALA A 477 -4.81 -3.11 20.72
N PRO A 478 -5.64 -2.83 19.70
CA PRO A 478 -5.78 -1.47 19.16
C PRO A 478 -6.28 -0.51 20.24
N LEU A 479 -5.43 0.46 20.60
CA LEU A 479 -5.65 1.33 21.75
C LEU A 479 -6.79 2.32 21.52
N GLY A 480 -7.57 2.58 22.56
CA GLY A 480 -8.52 3.68 22.57
C GLY A 480 -7.83 5.04 22.69
N LEU A 481 -8.60 6.12 22.50
CA LEU A 481 -8.13 7.50 22.59
C LEU A 481 -9.03 8.32 23.50
N ALA A 482 -8.46 9.35 24.15
CA ALA A 482 -9.18 10.29 25.01
C ALA A 482 -10.07 9.61 26.08
N GLY A 483 -9.57 8.51 26.68
CA GLY A 483 -10.30 7.73 27.69
C GLY A 483 -11.19 6.61 27.13
N GLY A 484 -11.25 6.40 25.82
CA GLY A 484 -11.87 5.22 25.22
C GLY A 484 -11.06 3.94 25.50
N SER A 485 -11.74 2.79 25.55
CA SER A 485 -11.10 1.50 25.78
C SER A 485 -10.47 0.94 24.50
N ALA A 486 -9.52 0.02 24.67
CA ALA A 486 -8.97 -0.74 23.56
C ALA A 486 -10.01 -1.69 22.92
N GLY A 487 -9.82 -2.01 21.65
CA GLY A 487 -10.55 -3.09 20.97
C GLY A 487 -10.11 -4.47 21.46
N LYS A 488 -10.91 -5.49 21.18
CA LYS A 488 -10.53 -6.88 21.46
C LYS A 488 -9.50 -7.35 20.43
N PRO A 489 -8.45 -8.08 20.86
CA PRO A 489 -7.49 -8.67 19.93
C PRO A 489 -8.15 -9.73 19.03
N GLY A 490 -7.44 -10.03 17.95
CA GLY A 490 -7.74 -11.13 17.05
C GLY A 490 -7.29 -12.49 17.60
N ARG A 491 -7.64 -13.56 16.91
CA ARG A 491 -7.13 -14.92 17.18
C ARG A 491 -7.21 -15.80 15.94
N LEU A 492 -6.27 -16.72 15.84
CA LEU A 492 -6.28 -17.82 14.89
C LEU A 492 -6.59 -19.11 15.65
N VAL A 493 -7.59 -19.86 15.19
CA VAL A 493 -7.98 -21.15 15.77
C VAL A 493 -7.99 -22.20 14.67
N VAL A 494 -7.33 -23.34 14.90
CA VAL A 494 -7.33 -24.49 14.00
C VAL A 494 -7.79 -25.70 14.79
N ASN A 495 -8.85 -26.37 14.33
CA ASN A 495 -9.45 -27.55 14.98
C ASN A 495 -9.79 -27.33 16.47
N GLY A 496 -10.21 -26.12 16.82
CA GLY A 496 -10.57 -25.73 18.19
C GLY A 496 -9.40 -25.25 19.07
N GLU A 497 -8.16 -25.35 18.59
CA GLU A 497 -6.97 -24.90 19.31
C GLU A 497 -6.52 -23.52 18.83
N VAL A 498 -6.22 -22.61 19.77
CA VAL A 498 -5.62 -21.31 19.46
C VAL A 498 -4.18 -21.51 19.05
N VAL A 499 -3.79 -21.00 17.89
CA VAL A 499 -2.45 -21.20 17.32
C VAL A 499 -1.79 -19.89 16.89
N ASP A 500 -0.46 -19.87 16.91
CA ASP A 500 0.32 -18.74 16.41
C ASP A 500 0.36 -18.72 14.86
N PRO A 501 0.17 -17.54 14.22
CA PRO A 501 0.14 -17.41 12.77
C PRO A 501 1.52 -17.32 12.11
N GLY A 502 2.62 -17.19 12.87
CA GLY A 502 3.94 -16.83 12.36
C GLY A 502 4.53 -17.82 11.35
N LEU A 503 4.22 -19.11 11.48
CA LEU A 503 4.72 -20.16 10.61
C LEU A 503 3.65 -20.66 9.61
N PRO A 504 4.03 -20.96 8.36
CA PRO A 504 3.18 -21.73 7.44
C PRO A 504 2.79 -23.08 8.02
N ARG A 505 1.62 -23.58 7.62
CA ARG A 505 1.01 -24.83 8.08
C ARG A 505 0.52 -25.64 6.91
N ILE A 506 0.58 -26.96 7.06
CA ILE A 506 -0.13 -27.88 6.18
C ILE A 506 -1.50 -28.14 6.80
N LEU A 507 -2.55 -27.77 6.08
CA LEU A 507 -3.94 -28.08 6.41
C LEU A 507 -4.37 -29.31 5.63
N ARG A 508 -5.02 -30.25 6.31
CA ARG A 508 -5.51 -31.51 5.73
C ARG A 508 -7.01 -31.46 5.52
N ALA A 509 -7.52 -32.38 4.71
CA ALA A 509 -8.95 -32.60 4.53
C ALA A 509 -9.70 -32.64 5.87
N GLY A 510 -10.74 -31.82 6.00
CA GLY A 510 -11.54 -31.68 7.22
C GLY A 510 -10.96 -30.77 8.30
N ASP A 511 -9.75 -30.23 8.14
CA ASP A 511 -9.23 -29.22 9.06
C ASP A 511 -10.09 -27.95 8.97
N ARG A 512 -10.48 -27.43 10.13
CA ARG A 512 -11.32 -26.24 10.28
C ARG A 512 -10.52 -25.09 10.87
N VAL A 513 -10.56 -23.95 10.18
CA VAL A 513 -9.81 -22.74 10.53
C VAL A 513 -10.78 -21.60 10.81
N LEU A 514 -10.61 -20.93 11.95
CA LEU A 514 -11.28 -19.68 12.30
C LEU A 514 -10.23 -18.57 12.45
N MET A 515 -10.41 -17.52 11.66
CA MET A 515 -9.68 -16.26 11.76
C MET A 515 -10.62 -15.19 12.33
N GLU A 516 -10.28 -14.65 13.50
CA GLU A 516 -10.94 -13.47 14.05
C GLU A 516 -10.00 -12.27 13.98
N THR A 517 -10.41 -11.21 13.30
CA THR A 517 -9.65 -9.95 13.27
C THR A 517 -9.97 -9.06 14.47
N ALA A 518 -9.03 -8.20 14.85
CA ALA A 518 -9.18 -7.31 15.98
C ALA A 518 -10.24 -6.20 15.73
N GLY A 519 -10.86 -5.71 16.80
CA GLY A 519 -11.66 -4.49 16.75
C GLY A 519 -10.82 -3.23 16.89
N GLY A 520 -11.38 -2.06 16.54
CA GLY A 520 -10.73 -0.77 16.75
C GLY A 520 -10.95 -0.24 18.17
N GLY A 521 -10.09 0.67 18.62
CA GLY A 521 -10.24 1.38 19.89
C GLY A 521 -11.39 2.38 19.88
N GLY A 522 -11.99 2.60 21.05
CA GLY A 522 -13.02 3.60 21.26
C GLY A 522 -12.43 5.01 21.46
N HIS A 523 -13.30 6.02 21.41
CA HIS A 523 -12.93 7.41 21.62
C HIS A 523 -13.82 8.06 22.69
N GLY A 524 -13.20 8.73 23.68
CA GLY A 524 -13.90 9.39 24.77
C GLY A 524 -14.36 8.41 25.86
N ILE A 525 -14.59 8.90 27.07
CA ILE A 525 -15.17 8.12 28.17
C ILE A 525 -16.61 7.71 27.80
N ALA A 526 -16.96 6.43 28.02
CA ALA A 526 -18.33 5.96 27.82
C ALA A 526 -19.28 6.61 28.84
N ALA A 527 -20.49 6.95 28.41
CA ALA A 527 -21.51 7.53 29.27
C ALA A 527 -22.10 6.52 30.27
#